data_AF-A0A9P9ASJ9-F1
#
_entry.id   AF-A0A9P9ASJ9-F1
#
_cell.length_a   1.000
_cell.length_b   1.000
_cell.length_c   1.000
_cell.angle_alpha   90.00
_cell.angle_beta   90.00
_cell.angle_gamma   90.00
#
_symmetry.space_group_name_H-M   'P 1'
#
loop_
_entity.id
_entity.type
_entity.pdbx_description
1 polymer ?
#
loop_
_entity_poly.entity_id
_entity_poly.type
_entity_poly.pdbx_seq_one_letter_code
_entity_poly.pdbx_strand_id
1 'polypeptide(L)'
;MYKMKPLEHEEARKRDRSRTPPDSGSQDASDSRPRKRGNQRSLFENLSKEDWESKRRDWESEKREMEASTKKFEVEWERRRGLQHWERLKEDGAKLRQKIESDPVMIAYLEISRSKQASCRAEEDCFYSQAEGGCGALIQDVYRIRLDGANDFRFWRRTKHYYHVECFDCMVGLQDLIPAKFKLDQQRGDWGLMVRKWYDHKGHIDLDKITACIEQHKVYKKKYDELRGHLNSWYERHLFICDSGPAGCNCPPKPEEPDSLERPVLEDYTTTGSDGIALLDILKHPDVEEVYTDRWLTDREHVKHMQSNREAQSNSSS
;
A
#
# COMPACT_ATOMS: atom_id res chain seq x y z
N MET A 1 5.80 -41.69 -19.32
CA MET A 1 4.56 -42.47 -19.11
C MET A 1 4.57 -43.03 -17.69
N TYR A 2 3.98 -42.30 -16.73
CA TYR A 2 3.82 -42.78 -15.36
C TYR A 2 2.32 -42.89 -15.06
N LYS A 3 1.93 -44.10 -14.63
CA LYS A 3 0.54 -44.53 -14.39
C LYS A 3 0.02 -43.90 -13.10
N MET A 4 -1.12 -43.22 -13.19
CA MET A 4 -1.95 -42.90 -12.03
C MET A 4 -2.60 -44.18 -11.46
N LYS A 5 -2.74 -44.24 -10.14
CA LYS A 5 -3.69 -45.13 -9.46
C LYS A 5 -4.73 -44.28 -8.72
N PRO A 6 -6.03 -44.62 -8.80
CA PRO A 6 -7.09 -43.89 -8.12
C PRO A 6 -7.26 -44.36 -6.67
N LEU A 7 -7.61 -43.44 -5.78
CA LEU A 7 -8.13 -43.75 -4.45
C LEU A 7 -9.60 -43.35 -4.40
N GLU A 8 -10.45 -44.34 -4.61
CA GLU A 8 -11.79 -44.38 -4.04
C GLU A 8 -11.65 -44.90 -2.59
N HIS A 9 -12.19 -44.17 -1.61
CA HIS A 9 -12.97 -44.85 -0.58
C HIS A 9 -14.00 -43.91 0.04
N GLU A 10 -15.21 -44.40 -0.08
CA GLU A 10 -16.49 -43.94 0.41
C GLU A 10 -16.64 -44.24 1.91
N GLU A 11 -17.46 -43.41 2.56
CA GLU A 11 -18.26 -43.65 3.78
C GLU A 11 -17.61 -43.96 5.14
N ALA A 12 -17.82 -43.03 6.08
CA ALA A 12 -18.05 -43.37 7.49
C ALA A 12 -19.01 -42.37 8.17
N ARG A 13 -20.29 -42.78 8.23
CA ARG A 13 -21.22 -42.77 9.38
C ARG A 13 -21.17 -41.55 10.34
N LYS A 14 -22.20 -40.70 10.33
CA LYS A 14 -23.38 -40.78 11.25
C LYS A 14 -23.03 -41.12 12.71
N ARG A 15 -23.06 -40.11 13.60
CA ARG A 15 -23.67 -40.08 14.95
C ARG A 15 -23.10 -38.90 15.75
N ASP A 16 -23.93 -37.91 16.08
CA ASP A 16 -24.42 -37.74 17.46
C ASP A 16 -25.41 -36.56 17.55
N ARG A 17 -26.67 -36.92 17.75
CA ARG A 17 -27.77 -36.02 18.17
C ARG A 17 -28.15 -36.45 19.57
N SER A 18 -27.74 -35.68 20.58
CA SER A 18 -28.25 -35.81 21.95
C SER A 18 -27.75 -34.66 22.81
N ARG A 19 -28.50 -33.54 22.81
CA ARG A 19 -28.53 -32.61 23.93
C ARG A 19 -29.97 -32.21 24.22
N THR A 20 -30.51 -32.84 25.25
CA THR A 20 -31.66 -32.42 26.04
C THR A 20 -31.33 -31.09 26.75
N PRO A 21 -32.26 -30.12 26.86
CA PRO A 21 -32.08 -28.95 27.70
C PRO A 21 -32.53 -29.22 29.15
N PRO A 22 -31.97 -28.50 30.16
CA PRO A 22 -32.45 -28.59 31.52
C PRO A 22 -33.69 -27.71 31.75
N ASP A 23 -34.53 -28.23 32.63
CA ASP A 23 -35.77 -27.67 33.15
C ASP A 23 -35.50 -27.07 34.53
N SER A 24 -35.86 -25.81 34.75
CA SER A 24 -36.03 -25.23 36.10
C SER A 24 -36.86 -23.96 36.02
N GLY A 25 -38.04 -24.02 36.64
CA GLY A 25 -39.00 -22.92 36.75
C GLY A 25 -38.84 -22.08 38.02
N SER A 26 -39.38 -20.86 37.96
CA SER A 26 -40.25 -20.17 38.94
C SER A 26 -40.40 -18.71 38.48
N GLN A 27 -41.60 -18.30 38.06
CA GLN A 27 -42.60 -17.56 38.85
C GLN A 27 -42.22 -16.09 39.14
N ASP A 28 -42.86 -15.19 38.38
CA ASP A 28 -43.75 -14.11 38.86
C ASP A 28 -43.63 -12.80 38.05
N ALA A 29 -44.74 -12.04 38.10
CA ALA A 29 -45.00 -10.72 37.51
C ALA A 29 -45.57 -10.69 36.08
N SER A 30 -46.87 -10.98 36.03
CA SER A 30 -47.91 -10.19 35.35
C SER A 30 -47.45 -8.86 34.71
N ASP A 31 -47.41 -8.82 33.38
CA ASP A 31 -47.74 -7.63 32.60
C ASP A 31 -48.34 -8.05 31.25
N SER A 32 -49.67 -8.17 31.25
CA SER A 32 -50.48 -8.58 30.11
C SER A 32 -50.56 -7.45 29.08
N ARG A 33 -49.48 -7.24 28.32
CA ARG A 33 -49.56 -6.49 27.05
C ARG A 33 -50.12 -7.41 25.96
N PRO A 34 -51.23 -7.06 25.29
CA PRO A 34 -51.70 -7.84 24.16
C PRO A 34 -50.69 -7.67 23.02
N ARG A 35 -49.85 -8.69 22.80
CA ARG A 35 -49.15 -8.87 21.54
C ARG A 35 -50.22 -9.09 20.48
N LYS A 36 -50.66 -7.99 19.84
CA LYS A 36 -51.24 -8.04 18.50
C LYS A 36 -50.19 -8.68 17.61
N ARG A 37 -50.24 -10.02 17.49
CA ARG A 37 -49.82 -10.71 16.27
C ARG A 37 -50.76 -10.19 15.20
N GLY A 38 -50.42 -9.02 14.67
CA GLY A 38 -50.99 -8.50 13.44
C GLY A 38 -50.85 -9.61 12.41
N ASN A 39 -52.01 -10.15 12.06
CA ASN A 39 -52.19 -11.22 11.12
C ASN A 39 -51.60 -10.77 9.78
N GLN A 40 -50.33 -11.07 9.48
CA GLN A 40 -49.74 -10.80 8.15
C GLN A 40 -50.50 -11.55 7.04
N ARG A 41 -51.38 -12.48 7.40
CA ARG A 41 -52.33 -13.14 6.49
C ARG A 41 -53.41 -12.21 5.93
N SER A 42 -53.77 -11.12 6.61
CA SER A 42 -54.85 -10.22 6.13
C SER A 42 -54.40 -9.15 5.14
N LEU A 43 -53.10 -9.08 4.80
CA LEU A 43 -52.59 -8.19 3.73
C LEU A 43 -52.74 -8.78 2.33
N PHE A 44 -53.08 -10.07 2.23
CA PHE A 44 -53.21 -10.79 0.96
C PHE A 44 -54.66 -11.06 0.52
N GLU A 45 -55.64 -10.84 1.40
CA GLU A 45 -57.03 -11.27 1.16
C GLU A 45 -57.89 -10.24 0.40
N ASN A 46 -57.38 -9.04 0.10
CA ASN A 46 -58.11 -8.00 -0.64
C ASN A 46 -57.33 -7.41 -1.83
N LEU A 47 -56.40 -8.16 -2.41
CA LEU A 47 -55.79 -7.73 -3.69
C LEU A 47 -56.77 -8.01 -4.82
N SER A 48 -57.10 -6.98 -5.59
CA SER A 48 -57.91 -7.11 -6.80
C SER A 48 -57.28 -8.15 -7.73
N LYS A 49 -58.11 -8.81 -8.55
CA LYS A 49 -57.62 -9.67 -9.64
C LYS A 49 -56.60 -8.92 -10.51
N GLU A 50 -56.81 -7.61 -10.70
CA GLU A 50 -55.91 -6.72 -11.44
C GLU A 50 -54.57 -6.50 -10.73
N ASP A 51 -54.55 -6.40 -9.40
CA ASP A 51 -53.30 -6.26 -8.63
C ASP A 51 -52.45 -7.53 -8.68
N TRP A 52 -53.10 -8.70 -8.68
CA TRP A 52 -52.43 -9.99 -8.85
C TRP A 52 -51.85 -10.17 -10.25
N GLU A 53 -52.58 -9.75 -11.28
CA GLU A 53 -52.11 -9.77 -12.67
C GLU A 53 -50.97 -8.77 -12.88
N SER A 54 -51.01 -7.59 -12.23
CA SER A 54 -49.90 -6.63 -12.25
C SER A 54 -48.65 -7.21 -11.60
N LYS A 55 -48.74 -7.74 -10.37
CA LYS A 55 -47.60 -8.35 -9.67
C LYS A 55 -47.01 -9.55 -10.43
N ARG A 56 -47.85 -10.32 -11.13
CA ARG A 56 -47.37 -11.42 -11.98
C ARG A 56 -46.56 -10.90 -13.16
N ARG A 57 -47.02 -9.82 -13.83
CA ARG A 57 -46.26 -9.19 -14.92
C ARG A 57 -44.93 -8.60 -14.42
N ASP A 58 -44.92 -7.97 -13.27
CA ASP A 58 -43.70 -7.42 -12.66
C ASP A 58 -42.70 -8.55 -12.36
N TRP A 59 -43.17 -9.63 -11.73
CA TRP A 59 -42.33 -10.81 -11.45
C TRP A 59 -41.81 -11.48 -12.74
N GLU A 60 -42.64 -11.60 -13.78
CA GLU A 60 -42.20 -12.12 -15.07
C GLU A 60 -41.18 -11.20 -15.75
N SER A 61 -41.30 -9.89 -15.58
CA SER A 61 -40.32 -8.91 -16.06
C SER A 61 -38.99 -9.03 -15.33
N GLU A 62 -39.02 -9.03 -13.98
CA GLU A 62 -37.82 -9.22 -13.15
C GLU A 62 -37.13 -10.54 -13.45
N LYS A 63 -37.90 -11.62 -13.64
CA LYS A 63 -37.36 -12.93 -14.03
C LYS A 63 -36.66 -12.86 -15.38
N ARG A 64 -37.26 -12.22 -16.40
CA ARG A 64 -36.62 -12.04 -17.72
C ARG A 64 -35.36 -11.19 -17.64
N GLU A 65 -35.37 -10.14 -16.81
CA GLU A 65 -34.19 -9.30 -16.58
C GLU A 65 -33.08 -10.10 -15.90
N MET A 66 -33.41 -10.92 -14.90
CA MET A 66 -32.45 -11.80 -14.24
C MET A 66 -31.88 -12.84 -15.20
N GLU A 67 -32.71 -13.52 -15.99
CA GLU A 67 -32.27 -14.49 -17.01
C GLU A 67 -31.39 -13.82 -18.08
N ALA A 68 -31.76 -12.62 -18.55
CA ALA A 68 -30.94 -11.85 -19.49
C ALA A 68 -29.60 -11.41 -18.87
N SER A 69 -29.59 -11.06 -17.59
CA SER A 69 -28.37 -10.73 -16.84
C SER A 69 -27.45 -11.94 -16.69
N THR A 70 -28.00 -13.10 -16.33
CA THR A 70 -27.25 -14.36 -16.23
C THR A 70 -26.63 -14.73 -17.57
N LYS A 71 -27.40 -14.65 -18.67
CA LYS A 71 -26.87 -14.94 -20.01
C LYS A 71 -25.77 -13.97 -20.43
N LYS A 72 -25.90 -12.68 -20.11
CA LYS A 72 -24.84 -11.69 -20.34
C LYS A 72 -23.58 -12.01 -19.54
N PHE A 73 -23.76 -12.42 -18.28
CA PHE A 73 -22.66 -12.82 -17.41
C PHE A 73 -21.93 -14.06 -17.94
N GLU A 74 -22.65 -15.08 -18.40
CA GLU A 74 -22.05 -16.30 -18.99
C GLU A 74 -21.24 -15.98 -20.25
N VAL A 75 -21.78 -15.18 -21.18
CA VAL A 75 -21.07 -14.77 -22.40
C VAL A 75 -19.80 -13.97 -22.06
N GLU A 76 -19.88 -13.05 -21.12
CA GLU A 76 -18.73 -12.27 -20.67
C GLU A 76 -17.68 -13.15 -19.97
N TRP A 77 -18.13 -14.12 -19.17
CA TRP A 77 -17.26 -15.08 -18.51
C TRP A 77 -16.51 -15.95 -19.52
N GLU A 78 -17.19 -16.46 -20.56
CA GLU A 78 -16.57 -17.21 -21.65
C GLU A 78 -15.56 -16.36 -22.43
N ARG A 79 -15.89 -15.11 -22.73
CA ARG A 79 -14.98 -14.15 -23.39
C ARG A 79 -13.70 -13.98 -22.57
N ARG A 80 -13.83 -13.71 -21.27
CA ARG A 80 -12.68 -13.47 -20.37
C ARG A 80 -11.84 -14.72 -20.13
N ARG A 81 -12.45 -15.91 -20.16
CA ARG A 81 -11.72 -17.18 -20.07
C ARG A 81 -10.75 -17.38 -21.23
N GLY A 82 -11.03 -16.81 -22.40
CA GLY A 82 -10.14 -16.84 -23.56
C GLY A 82 -8.92 -15.91 -23.47
N LEU A 83 -8.92 -14.96 -22.53
CA LEU A 83 -7.84 -13.99 -22.36
C LEU A 83 -6.67 -14.56 -21.54
N GLN A 84 -5.48 -14.00 -21.74
CA GLN A 84 -4.36 -14.20 -20.84
C GLN A 84 -4.63 -13.50 -19.49
N HIS A 85 -3.99 -13.98 -18.42
CA HIS A 85 -4.20 -13.44 -17.07
C HIS A 85 -3.90 -11.94 -16.99
N TRP A 86 -2.81 -11.48 -17.62
CA TRP A 86 -2.43 -10.06 -17.63
C TRP A 86 -3.41 -9.19 -18.42
N GLU A 87 -4.11 -9.74 -19.42
CA GLU A 87 -5.14 -9.01 -20.17
C GLU A 87 -6.39 -8.79 -19.32
N ARG A 88 -6.84 -9.83 -18.60
CA ARG A 88 -7.93 -9.69 -17.62
C ARG A 88 -7.57 -8.69 -16.53
N LEU A 89 -6.35 -8.76 -16.03
CA LEU A 89 -5.83 -7.85 -15.02
C LEU A 89 -5.85 -6.40 -15.52
N LYS A 90 -5.48 -6.14 -16.78
CA LYS A 90 -5.58 -4.81 -17.41
C LYS A 90 -7.04 -4.34 -17.58
N GLU A 91 -7.96 -5.21 -17.99
CA GLU A 91 -9.37 -4.86 -18.09
C GLU A 91 -9.97 -4.45 -16.73
N ASP A 92 -9.64 -5.20 -15.68
CA ASP A 92 -10.10 -4.90 -14.32
C ASP A 92 -9.41 -3.66 -13.76
N GLY A 93 -8.13 -3.50 -14.09
CA GLY A 93 -7.35 -2.32 -13.82
C GLY A 93 -7.93 -1.05 -14.43
N ALA A 94 -8.40 -1.09 -15.67
CA ALA A 94 -9.05 0.05 -16.32
C ALA A 94 -10.32 0.51 -15.56
N LYS A 95 -11.16 -0.45 -15.14
CA LYS A 95 -12.35 -0.16 -14.33
C LYS A 95 -11.96 0.40 -12.95
N LEU A 96 -10.94 -0.18 -12.33
CA LEU A 96 -10.44 0.26 -11.03
C LEU A 96 -9.85 1.68 -11.12
N ARG A 97 -9.08 1.98 -12.16
CA ARG A 97 -8.51 3.31 -12.42
C ARG A 97 -9.62 4.35 -12.56
N GLN A 98 -10.62 4.09 -13.39
CA GLN A 98 -11.77 4.99 -13.54
C GLN A 98 -12.45 5.25 -12.19
N LYS A 99 -12.59 4.23 -11.34
CA LYS A 99 -13.15 4.37 -9.99
C LYS A 99 -12.26 5.22 -9.08
N ILE A 100 -10.94 5.00 -9.08
CA ILE A 100 -9.98 5.78 -8.29
C ILE A 100 -10.01 7.25 -8.70
N GLU A 101 -10.08 7.53 -10.01
CA GLU A 101 -10.12 8.89 -10.55
C GLU A 101 -11.45 9.59 -10.21
N SER A 102 -12.57 8.89 -10.36
CA SER A 102 -13.91 9.45 -10.10
C SER A 102 -14.26 9.62 -8.62
N ASP A 103 -13.76 8.76 -7.73
CA ASP A 103 -14.05 8.84 -6.29
C ASP A 103 -12.98 9.69 -5.56
N PRO A 104 -13.32 10.87 -5.01
CA PRO A 104 -12.37 11.73 -4.33
C PRO A 104 -11.79 11.13 -3.05
N VAL A 105 -12.45 10.13 -2.45
CA VAL A 105 -12.02 9.49 -1.20
C VAL A 105 -11.06 8.33 -1.45
N MET A 106 -11.02 7.80 -2.68
CA MET A 106 -10.14 6.70 -3.03
C MET A 106 -8.70 7.17 -3.21
N ILE A 107 -7.80 6.61 -2.40
CA ILE A 107 -6.36 6.89 -2.43
C ILE A 107 -5.60 5.58 -2.24
N ALA A 108 -4.64 5.34 -3.13
CA ALA A 108 -3.68 4.26 -3.03
C ALA A 108 -2.46 4.70 -2.21
N TYR A 109 -1.97 3.81 -1.35
CA TYR A 109 -0.80 4.02 -0.52
C TYR A 109 0.20 2.90 -0.75
N LEU A 110 1.47 3.24 -0.93
CA LEU A 110 2.55 2.29 -0.68
C LEU A 110 2.71 2.14 0.84
N GLU A 111 2.61 0.91 1.34
CA GLU A 111 2.66 0.60 2.76
C GLU A 111 3.68 -0.53 3.02
N ILE A 112 4.45 -0.41 4.12
CA ILE A 112 5.23 -1.52 4.66
C ILE A 112 4.27 -2.51 5.35
N SER A 113 4.29 -3.75 4.87
CA SER A 113 3.42 -4.85 5.31
C SER A 113 3.71 -5.21 6.77
N ARG A 114 2.71 -5.03 7.65
CA ARG A 114 2.78 -5.43 9.07
C ARG A 114 2.37 -6.88 9.32
N SER A 115 1.69 -7.48 8.36
CA SER A 115 1.18 -8.85 8.48
C SER A 115 1.13 -9.50 7.11
N LYS A 116 1.51 -10.77 7.08
CA LYS A 116 1.47 -11.62 5.88
C LYS A 116 0.09 -12.27 5.66
N GLN A 117 -0.96 -11.69 6.24
CA GLN A 117 -2.32 -12.21 6.22
C GLN A 117 -3.24 -11.47 5.25
N ALA A 118 -2.80 -10.34 4.69
CA ALA A 118 -3.58 -9.63 3.68
C ALA A 118 -3.55 -10.42 2.37
N SER A 119 -4.71 -10.67 1.76
CA SER A 119 -4.80 -11.26 0.43
C SER A 119 -4.84 -10.18 -0.65
N CYS A 120 -4.22 -10.49 -1.78
CA CYS A 120 -4.26 -9.64 -2.96
C CYS A 120 -5.66 -9.65 -3.58
N ARG A 121 -6.18 -8.46 -3.85
CA ARG A 121 -7.50 -8.24 -4.47
C ARG A 121 -7.51 -8.37 -5.99
N ALA A 122 -6.38 -8.72 -6.60
CA ALA A 122 -6.34 -9.22 -7.98
C ALA A 122 -6.87 -10.67 -8.09
N GLU A 123 -7.21 -11.31 -6.96
CA GLU A 123 -7.89 -12.61 -6.91
C GLU A 123 -7.16 -13.68 -7.76
N GLU A 124 -7.87 -14.30 -8.70
CA GLU A 124 -7.34 -15.37 -9.56
C GLU A 124 -6.30 -14.85 -10.56
N ASP A 125 -6.34 -13.56 -10.91
CA ASP A 125 -5.43 -12.92 -11.87
C ASP A 125 -4.19 -12.30 -11.19
N CYS A 126 -4.02 -12.51 -9.89
CA CYS A 126 -2.80 -12.14 -9.20
C CYS A 126 -1.58 -12.92 -9.75
N PHE A 127 -0.46 -12.26 -10.02
CA PHE A 127 0.77 -12.92 -10.48
C PHE A 127 1.29 -14.02 -9.53
N TYR A 128 0.86 -13.97 -8.26
CA TYR A 128 1.27 -14.90 -7.21
C TYR A 128 0.19 -15.94 -6.86
N SER A 129 -1.00 -15.91 -7.47
CA SER A 129 -2.07 -16.89 -7.21
C SER A 129 -1.79 -18.26 -7.82
N GLN A 130 -0.98 -18.32 -8.87
CA GLN A 130 -0.68 -19.56 -9.59
C GLN A 130 0.37 -20.43 -8.89
N ALA A 131 1.03 -19.92 -7.83
CA ALA A 131 2.11 -20.62 -7.17
C ALA A 131 1.62 -21.71 -6.19
N GLU A 132 0.51 -21.54 -5.49
CA GLU A 132 0.03 -22.51 -4.49
C GLU A 132 -1.50 -22.49 -4.38
N GLY A 133 -2.15 -23.62 -4.66
CA GLY A 133 -3.61 -23.76 -4.79
C GLY A 133 -4.41 -23.51 -3.51
N GLY A 134 -4.65 -22.23 -3.17
CA GLY A 134 -5.51 -21.83 -2.06
C GLY A 134 -6.00 -20.38 -2.16
N CYS A 135 -7.14 -20.10 -1.51
CA CYS A 135 -7.92 -18.86 -1.53
C CYS A 135 -7.07 -17.57 -1.46
N GLY A 136 -6.90 -16.90 -2.61
CA GLY A 136 -6.28 -15.57 -2.74
C GLY A 136 -4.79 -15.56 -2.38
N ALA A 137 -3.95 -15.05 -3.29
CA ALA A 137 -2.53 -14.95 -3.01
C ALA A 137 -2.28 -14.03 -1.80
N LEU A 138 -1.82 -14.62 -0.70
CA LEU A 138 -1.39 -13.86 0.47
C LEU A 138 -0.20 -12.98 0.09
N ILE A 139 -0.22 -11.72 0.54
CA ILE A 139 0.84 -10.76 0.32
C ILE A 139 1.88 -10.98 1.43
N GLN A 140 2.95 -11.69 1.07
CA GLN A 140 4.06 -11.98 1.99
C GLN A 140 5.21 -10.97 1.87
N ASP A 141 5.15 -10.10 0.86
CA ASP A 141 6.16 -9.08 0.58
C ASP A 141 6.26 -8.02 1.69
N VAL A 142 7.43 -7.40 1.76
CA VAL A 142 7.70 -6.28 2.68
C VAL A 142 6.85 -5.07 2.32
N TYR A 143 6.60 -4.84 1.03
CA TYR A 143 5.82 -3.70 0.54
C TYR A 143 4.53 -4.17 -0.12
N ARG A 144 3.46 -3.39 0.05
CA ARG A 144 2.15 -3.65 -0.56
C ARG A 144 1.43 -2.36 -0.89
N ILE A 145 0.47 -2.42 -1.80
CA ILE A 145 -0.44 -1.31 -2.06
C ILE A 145 -1.69 -1.47 -1.19
N ARG A 146 -2.02 -0.42 -0.43
CA ARG A 146 -3.31 -0.28 0.26
C ARG A 146 -4.17 0.73 -0.48
N LEU A 147 -5.35 0.31 -0.90
CA LEU A 147 -6.36 1.20 -1.46
C LEU A 147 -7.40 1.52 -0.37
N ASP A 148 -7.37 2.76 0.11
CA ASP A 148 -8.34 3.30 1.05
C ASP A 148 -9.55 3.88 0.31
N GLY A 149 -10.69 3.98 1.01
CA GLY A 149 -11.91 4.58 0.47
C GLY A 149 -12.73 3.65 -0.44
N ALA A 150 -12.22 2.46 -0.76
CA ALA A 150 -12.99 1.46 -1.48
C ALA A 150 -14.17 0.97 -0.60
N ASN A 151 -15.38 1.36 -0.99
CA ASN A 151 -16.60 0.78 -0.43
C ASN A 151 -16.79 -0.61 -1.00
N ASP A 152 -16.84 -1.62 -0.12
CA ASP A 152 -17.36 -2.95 -0.43
C ASP A 152 -18.84 -2.96 -0.02
N PHE A 153 -19.75 -3.02 -1.00
CA PHE A 153 -21.20 -2.98 -0.77
C PHE A 153 -21.70 -4.12 0.15
N ARG A 154 -20.88 -5.14 0.43
CA ARG A 154 -21.25 -6.26 1.31
C ARG A 154 -21.09 -5.97 2.80
N PHE A 155 -20.32 -4.96 3.19
CA PHE A 155 -20.12 -4.61 4.60
C PHE A 155 -20.10 -3.08 4.77
N TRP A 156 -20.93 -2.55 5.67
CA TRP A 156 -21.05 -1.12 6.02
C TRP A 156 -19.78 -0.54 6.72
N ARG A 157 -18.58 -1.05 6.42
CA ARG A 157 -17.30 -0.53 6.89
C ARG A 157 -16.43 -0.23 5.68
N ARG A 158 -15.72 0.90 5.70
CA ARG A 158 -14.62 1.18 4.76
C ARG A 158 -13.63 0.01 4.83
N THR A 159 -13.63 -0.85 3.81
CA THR A 159 -12.71 -1.98 3.74
C THR A 159 -11.43 -1.53 3.06
N LYS A 160 -10.29 -1.88 3.66
CA LYS A 160 -9.00 -1.69 3.03
C LYS A 160 -8.81 -2.80 2.00
N HIS A 161 -8.54 -2.43 0.75
CA HIS A 161 -8.16 -3.40 -0.28
C HIS A 161 -6.64 -3.42 -0.39
N TYR A 162 -6.06 -4.60 -0.45
CA TYR A 162 -4.63 -4.77 -0.54
C TYR A 162 -4.27 -5.46 -1.85
N TYR A 163 -3.13 -5.06 -2.42
CA TYR A 163 -2.59 -5.63 -3.65
C TYR A 163 -1.07 -5.81 -3.51
N HIS A 164 -0.54 -6.83 -4.18
CA HIS A 164 0.88 -6.84 -4.52
C HIS A 164 1.22 -5.60 -5.35
N VAL A 165 2.44 -5.07 -5.17
CA VAL A 165 2.89 -3.88 -5.91
C VAL A 165 2.86 -4.13 -7.42
N GLU A 166 3.39 -5.27 -7.85
CA GLU A 166 3.42 -5.66 -9.26
C GLU A 166 2.01 -5.78 -9.87
N CYS A 167 1.09 -6.44 -9.16
CA CYS A 167 -0.29 -6.59 -9.62
C CYS A 167 -0.94 -5.23 -9.80
N PHE A 168 -0.83 -4.34 -8.82
CA PHE A 168 -1.48 -3.03 -8.87
C PHE A 168 -0.85 -2.13 -9.95
N ASP A 169 0.48 -2.13 -10.08
CA ASP A 169 1.16 -1.34 -11.10
C ASP A 169 0.76 -1.78 -12.51
N CYS A 170 0.68 -3.09 -12.75
CA CYS A 170 0.20 -3.63 -14.02
C CYS A 170 -1.27 -3.27 -14.31
N MET A 171 -2.11 -3.21 -13.27
CA MET A 171 -3.53 -2.87 -13.39
C MET A 171 -3.76 -1.41 -13.77
N VAL A 172 -3.15 -0.46 -13.04
CA VAL A 172 -3.55 0.95 -13.12
C VAL A 172 -2.45 1.90 -13.57
N GLY A 173 -1.19 1.47 -13.55
CA GLY A 173 -0.01 2.33 -13.73
C GLY A 173 0.18 3.27 -12.54
N LEU A 174 1.07 2.94 -11.61
CA LEU A 174 1.24 3.72 -10.38
C LEU A 174 1.75 5.15 -10.63
N GLN A 175 2.64 5.31 -11.60
CA GLN A 175 3.25 6.59 -11.94
C GLN A 175 2.20 7.64 -12.33
N ASP A 176 1.16 7.23 -13.07
CA ASP A 176 0.05 8.08 -13.51
C ASP A 176 -0.79 8.63 -12.34
N LEU A 177 -0.79 7.94 -11.20
CA LEU A 177 -1.58 8.31 -10.04
C LEU A 177 -0.85 9.32 -9.12
N ILE A 178 0.43 9.60 -9.37
CA ILE A 178 1.24 10.49 -8.54
C ILE A 178 1.00 11.97 -8.88
N PRO A 179 0.90 12.86 -7.87
CA PRO A 179 0.80 12.60 -6.42
C PRO A 179 -0.66 12.57 -5.91
N ALA A 180 -1.63 12.71 -6.82
CA ALA A 180 -3.02 12.99 -6.47
C ALA A 180 -3.73 11.79 -5.83
N LYS A 181 -3.49 10.59 -6.37
CA LYS A 181 -4.21 9.35 -6.05
C LYS A 181 -3.31 8.24 -5.53
N PHE A 182 -2.00 8.38 -5.67
CA PHE A 182 -1.00 7.51 -5.05
C PHE A 182 -0.12 8.30 -4.09
N LYS A 183 0.11 7.77 -2.90
CA LYS A 183 0.90 8.40 -1.83
C LYS A 183 1.81 7.38 -1.14
N LEU A 184 2.90 7.88 -0.57
CA LEU A 184 3.72 7.10 0.35
C LEU A 184 3.10 7.16 1.76
N ASP A 185 2.93 6.04 2.46
CA ASP A 185 2.37 6.03 3.82
C ASP A 185 3.35 6.69 4.82
N GLN A 186 3.08 7.96 5.16
CA GLN A 186 3.90 8.76 6.07
C GLN A 186 3.81 8.32 7.54
N GLN A 187 2.78 7.57 7.93
CA GLN A 187 2.62 7.14 9.32
C GLN A 187 3.61 6.03 9.71
N ARG A 188 4.37 5.49 8.74
CA ARG A 188 5.03 4.19 8.89
C ARG A 188 6.50 4.14 8.51
N GLY A 189 7.12 5.25 8.14
CA GLY A 189 8.57 5.30 7.96
C GLY A 189 9.04 6.53 7.22
N ASP A 190 10.32 6.82 7.43
CA ASP A 190 11.08 7.62 6.48
C ASP A 190 11.35 6.73 5.27
N TRP A 191 10.73 7.05 4.13
CA TRP A 191 10.96 6.31 2.90
C TRP A 191 12.42 6.46 2.46
N GLY A 192 13.03 5.38 2.00
CA GLY A 192 14.42 5.41 1.50
C GLY A 192 14.59 6.42 0.37
N LEU A 193 15.83 6.85 0.14
CA LEU A 193 16.14 7.87 -0.86
C LEU A 193 15.58 7.51 -2.24
N MET A 194 15.79 6.26 -2.67
CA MET A 194 15.34 5.78 -3.97
C MET A 194 13.82 5.87 -4.14
N VAL A 195 13.06 5.41 -3.14
CA VAL A 195 11.58 5.42 -3.19
C VAL A 195 11.04 6.86 -3.22
N ARG A 196 11.65 7.77 -2.44
CA ARG A 196 11.26 9.19 -2.48
C ARG A 196 11.57 9.83 -3.82
N LYS A 197 12.78 9.67 -4.35
CA LYS A 197 13.14 10.26 -5.64
C LYS A 197 12.30 9.69 -6.77
N TRP A 198 11.99 8.40 -6.73
CA TRP A 198 11.06 7.80 -7.68
C TRP A 198 9.68 8.43 -7.60
N TYR A 199 9.15 8.63 -6.38
CA TYR A 199 7.86 9.26 -6.17
C TYR A 199 7.85 10.71 -6.65
N ASP A 200 8.85 11.50 -6.28
CA ASP A 200 8.96 12.92 -6.64
C ASP A 200 9.02 13.12 -8.16
N HIS A 201 9.70 12.21 -8.86
CA HIS A 201 9.93 12.28 -10.30
C HIS A 201 9.08 11.29 -11.10
N LYS A 202 8.05 10.71 -10.50
CA LYS A 202 7.09 9.77 -11.14
C LYS A 202 7.76 8.62 -11.89
N GLY A 203 8.89 8.12 -11.39
CA GLY A 203 9.67 7.06 -12.01
C GLY A 203 10.77 7.47 -12.97
N HIS A 204 10.90 8.75 -13.28
CA HIS A 204 11.95 9.26 -14.17
C HIS A 204 13.26 9.55 -13.43
N ILE A 205 13.88 8.49 -12.92
CA ILE A 205 15.15 8.54 -12.20
C ILE A 205 16.18 7.57 -12.77
N ASP A 206 17.45 7.93 -12.63
CA ASP A 206 18.62 7.10 -12.88
C ASP A 206 19.02 6.42 -11.57
N LEU A 207 18.72 5.13 -11.45
CA LEU A 207 19.04 4.35 -10.25
C LEU A 207 20.54 4.23 -10.04
N ASP A 208 21.34 4.09 -11.10
CA ASP A 208 22.79 3.89 -10.97
C ASP A 208 23.46 5.13 -10.38
N LYS A 209 23.02 6.33 -10.78
CA LYS A 209 23.50 7.58 -10.17
C LYS A 209 23.12 7.71 -8.70
N ILE A 210 21.90 7.31 -8.33
CA ILE A 210 21.48 7.33 -6.93
C ILE A 210 22.30 6.34 -6.11
N THR A 211 22.50 5.12 -6.62
CA THR A 211 23.35 4.10 -5.97
C THR A 211 24.78 4.59 -5.81
N ALA A 212 25.38 5.18 -6.85
CA ALA A 212 26.72 5.73 -6.78
C ALA A 212 26.83 6.83 -5.72
N CYS A 213 25.83 7.71 -5.60
CA CYS A 213 25.79 8.72 -4.55
C CYS A 213 25.68 8.10 -3.14
N ILE A 214 24.88 7.03 -2.97
CA ILE A 214 24.77 6.31 -1.70
C ILE A 214 26.12 5.71 -1.30
N GLU A 215 26.82 5.07 -2.23
CA GLU A 215 28.15 4.49 -1.98
C GLU A 215 29.20 5.55 -1.63
N GLN A 216 29.22 6.67 -2.38
CA GLN A 216 30.07 7.82 -2.03
C GLN A 216 29.76 8.34 -0.63
N HIS A 217 28.48 8.38 -0.25
CA HIS A 217 28.07 8.82 1.08
C HIS A 217 28.49 7.84 2.18
N LYS A 218 28.44 6.52 1.94
CA LYS A 218 28.96 5.51 2.88
C LYS A 218 30.46 5.73 3.13
N VAL A 219 31.24 6.03 2.09
CA VAL A 219 32.68 6.36 2.21
C VAL A 219 32.90 7.68 2.95
N TYR A 220 32.16 8.73 2.59
CA TYR A 220 32.23 10.03 3.27
C TYR A 220 31.94 9.89 4.76
N LYS A 221 30.86 9.19 5.13
CA LYS A 221 30.44 9.01 6.52
C LYS A 221 31.52 8.30 7.34
N LYS A 222 32.13 7.25 6.78
CA LYS A 222 33.24 6.55 7.44
C LYS A 222 34.41 7.50 7.73
N LYS A 223 34.84 8.29 6.75
CA LYS A 223 35.92 9.29 6.94
C LYS A 223 35.53 10.37 7.96
N TYR A 224 34.30 10.86 7.88
CA TYR A 224 33.78 11.86 8.81
C TYR A 224 33.79 11.35 10.26
N ASP A 225 33.33 10.13 10.48
CA ASP A 225 33.30 9.50 11.80
C ASP A 225 34.73 9.22 12.32
N GLU A 226 35.67 8.83 11.46
CA GLU A 226 37.10 8.68 11.79
C GLU A 226 37.74 10.01 12.22
N LEU A 227 37.57 11.08 11.43
CA LEU A 227 38.08 12.42 11.78
C LEU A 227 37.44 12.93 13.06
N ARG A 228 36.13 12.71 13.25
CA ARG A 228 35.42 13.12 14.45
C ARG A 228 35.92 12.36 15.68
N GLY A 229 36.21 11.07 15.53
CA GLY A 229 36.85 10.27 16.57
C GLY A 229 38.21 10.83 16.96
N HIS A 230 39.07 11.12 15.98
CA HIS A 230 40.39 11.72 16.23
C HIS A 230 40.29 13.08 16.91
N LEU A 231 39.35 13.93 16.46
CA LEU A 231 39.12 15.25 17.01
C LEU A 231 38.63 15.17 18.47
N ASN A 232 37.68 14.28 18.76
CA ASN A 232 37.19 14.05 20.13
C ASN A 232 38.32 13.55 21.04
N SER A 233 39.11 12.56 20.61
CA SER A 233 40.25 12.06 21.39
C SER A 233 41.36 13.11 21.56
N TRP A 234 41.50 14.05 20.63
CA TRP A 234 42.39 15.19 20.79
C TRP A 234 41.85 16.15 21.86
N TYR A 235 40.58 16.53 21.79
CA TYR A 235 39.95 17.41 22.78
C TYR A 235 39.99 16.81 24.17
N GLU A 236 39.71 15.52 24.32
CA GLU A 236 39.76 14.84 25.61
C GLU A 236 41.16 14.92 26.24
N ARG A 237 42.20 14.63 25.45
CA ARG A 237 43.58 14.72 25.93
C ARG A 237 44.01 16.16 26.22
N HIS A 238 43.65 17.10 25.36
CA HIS A 238 44.10 18.48 25.50
C HIS A 238 43.37 19.22 26.62
N LEU A 239 42.06 19.00 26.81
CA LEU A 239 41.25 19.72 27.80
C LEU A 239 41.29 19.08 29.19
N PHE A 240 41.42 17.75 29.29
CA PHE A 240 41.33 17.06 30.59
C PHE A 240 42.65 16.49 31.11
N ILE A 241 43.66 16.33 30.26
CA ILE A 241 44.94 15.70 30.63
C ILE A 241 46.10 16.69 30.52
N CYS A 242 45.99 17.72 29.67
CA CYS A 242 47.04 18.73 29.54
C CYS A 242 46.80 19.93 30.47
N ASP A 243 47.60 20.06 31.52
CA ASP A 243 47.58 21.21 32.44
C ASP A 243 48.37 22.44 31.91
N SER A 244 48.86 22.38 30.67
CA SER A 244 49.67 23.45 30.09
C SER A 244 48.79 24.48 29.37
N GLY A 245 49.01 25.77 29.65
CA GLY A 245 48.32 26.86 28.97
C GLY A 245 48.57 26.89 27.44
N PRO A 246 47.80 27.68 26.68
CA PRO A 246 47.73 27.62 25.22
C PRO A 246 49.05 27.90 24.46
N ALA A 247 50.07 28.43 25.13
CA ALA A 247 51.38 28.73 24.54
C ALA A 247 52.49 27.71 24.88
N GLY A 248 52.21 26.68 25.70
CA GLY A 248 53.24 25.77 26.23
C GLY A 248 52.89 24.28 26.22
N CYS A 249 51.76 23.88 25.63
CA CYS A 249 51.37 22.48 25.52
C CYS A 249 52.21 21.79 24.43
N ASN A 250 52.81 20.64 24.77
CA ASN A 250 53.49 19.73 23.83
C ASN A 250 52.53 18.74 23.16
N CYS A 251 51.23 19.06 23.12
CA CYS A 251 50.22 18.21 22.53
C CYS A 251 50.40 18.20 21.01
N PRO A 252 50.08 17.09 20.33
CA PRO A 252 50.10 17.05 18.87
C PRO A 252 49.18 18.13 18.28
N PRO A 253 49.43 18.57 17.03
CA PRO A 253 48.58 19.56 16.38
C PRO A 253 47.13 19.07 16.31
N LYS A 254 46.19 20.01 16.31
CA LYS A 254 44.76 19.71 16.18
C LYS A 254 44.52 18.98 14.85
N PRO A 255 43.79 17.85 14.84
CA PRO A 255 43.41 17.15 13.61
C PRO A 255 42.54 18.02 12.70
N GLU A 256 42.45 17.63 11.43
CA GLU A 256 41.51 18.24 10.47
C GLU A 256 40.07 18.15 10.99
N GLU A 257 39.29 19.21 10.75
CA GLU A 257 37.89 19.24 11.15
C GLU A 257 37.05 18.39 10.19
N PRO A 258 36.14 17.56 10.70
CA PRO A 258 35.24 16.74 9.87
C PRO A 258 34.44 17.57 8.85
N ASP A 259 34.12 18.82 9.19
CA ASP A 259 33.35 19.74 8.34
C ASP A 259 34.14 20.25 7.11
N SER A 260 35.45 20.01 7.06
CA SER A 260 36.27 20.29 5.87
C SER A 260 36.11 19.23 4.76
N LEU A 261 35.52 18.06 5.06
CA LEU A 261 35.26 17.03 4.08
C LEU A 261 34.15 17.46 3.13
N GLU A 262 34.40 17.31 1.83
CA GLU A 262 33.39 17.54 0.80
C GLU A 262 32.31 16.46 0.86
N ARG A 263 31.06 16.89 1.04
CA ARG A 263 29.92 16.00 1.12
C ARG A 263 29.47 15.60 -0.30
N PRO A 264 29.20 14.31 -0.56
CA PRO A 264 28.59 13.87 -1.81
C PRO A 264 27.22 14.53 -2.03
N VAL A 265 26.98 15.00 -3.26
CA VAL A 265 25.72 15.62 -3.68
C VAL A 265 25.12 14.78 -4.79
N LEU A 266 23.81 14.54 -4.73
CA LEU A 266 23.08 13.83 -5.77
C LEU A 266 22.68 14.83 -6.87
N GLU A 267 23.32 14.72 -8.03
CA GLU A 267 23.09 15.61 -9.18
C GLU A 267 22.74 14.79 -10.43
N ASP A 268 22.03 15.42 -11.38
CA ASP A 268 21.68 14.88 -12.71
C ASP A 268 21.06 13.47 -12.70
N TYR A 269 20.35 13.12 -11.63
CA TYR A 269 19.77 11.79 -11.43
C TYR A 269 18.38 11.63 -12.06
N THR A 270 17.84 12.67 -12.69
CA THR A 270 16.55 12.61 -13.38
C THR A 270 16.75 12.24 -14.85
N THR A 271 15.83 11.45 -15.39
CA THR A 271 15.86 11.04 -16.80
C THR A 271 14.81 11.81 -17.60
N THR A 272 15.13 12.20 -18.83
CA THR A 272 14.18 12.90 -19.73
C THR A 272 13.41 11.97 -20.67
N GLY A 273 13.65 10.66 -20.58
CA GLY A 273 13.03 9.64 -21.43
C GLY A 273 11.57 9.33 -21.07
N SER A 274 10.83 8.73 -22.01
CA SER A 274 9.45 8.29 -21.83
C SER A 274 9.31 7.12 -20.85
N ASP A 275 10.37 6.33 -20.69
CA ASP A 275 10.29 5.08 -19.96
C ASP A 275 10.85 5.31 -18.55
N GLY A 276 9.95 5.55 -17.61
CA GLY A 276 10.26 5.58 -16.18
C GLY A 276 10.54 4.18 -15.65
N ILE A 277 11.32 4.08 -14.59
CA ILE A 277 11.59 2.82 -13.89
C ILE A 277 10.34 2.37 -13.12
N ALA A 278 10.01 1.08 -13.17
CA ALA A 278 8.89 0.54 -12.41
C ALA A 278 9.18 0.56 -10.90
N LEU A 279 8.17 0.81 -10.08
CA LEU A 279 8.36 0.85 -8.61
C LEU A 279 8.92 -0.48 -8.09
N LEU A 280 8.49 -1.60 -8.68
CA LEU A 280 8.93 -2.92 -8.26
C LEU A 280 10.45 -3.10 -8.37
N ASP A 281 11.08 -2.54 -9.40
CA ASP A 281 12.52 -2.64 -9.61
C ASP A 281 13.28 -1.91 -8.49
N ILE A 282 12.72 -0.79 -8.03
CA ILE A 282 13.26 -0.04 -6.89
C ILE A 282 13.11 -0.80 -5.60
N LEU A 283 11.93 -1.41 -5.39
CA LEU A 283 11.65 -2.14 -4.15
C LEU A 283 12.49 -3.42 -4.00
N LYS A 284 13.06 -3.92 -5.10
CA LYS A 284 14.01 -5.04 -5.11
C LYS A 284 15.46 -4.60 -4.98
N HIS A 285 15.75 -3.31 -5.03
CA HIS A 285 17.12 -2.79 -4.95
C HIS A 285 17.70 -2.99 -3.53
N PRO A 286 18.96 -3.42 -3.37
CA PRO A 286 19.57 -3.67 -2.06
C PRO A 286 19.59 -2.43 -1.15
N ASP A 287 19.76 -1.24 -1.74
CA ASP A 287 19.78 0.04 -1.01
C ASP A 287 18.39 0.71 -0.86
N VAL A 288 17.28 -0.02 -1.09
CA VAL A 288 15.92 0.56 -1.03
C VAL A 288 15.57 1.15 0.34
N GLU A 289 16.07 0.56 1.42
CA GLU A 289 15.79 0.99 2.80
C GLU A 289 16.72 2.12 3.27
N GLU A 290 17.70 2.54 2.46
CA GLU A 290 18.67 3.55 2.86
C GLU A 290 18.00 4.93 3.00
N VAL A 291 17.81 5.35 4.26
CA VAL A 291 17.15 6.61 4.61
C VAL A 291 18.17 7.74 4.68
N TYR A 292 18.06 8.67 3.73
CA TYR A 292 18.79 9.96 3.77
C TYR A 292 17.79 11.12 3.89
N THR A 293 17.75 11.85 5.00
CA THR A 293 16.77 12.95 5.15
C THR A 293 17.04 14.10 4.16
N ASP A 294 16.00 14.80 3.69
CA ASP A 294 16.12 15.91 2.72
C ASP A 294 17.01 17.07 3.21
N ARG A 295 17.26 17.13 4.52
CA ARG A 295 18.25 18.04 5.13
C ARG A 295 19.69 17.79 4.65
N TRP A 296 19.95 16.67 3.98
CA TRP A 296 21.26 16.30 3.42
C TRP A 296 21.35 16.45 1.90
N LEU A 297 20.22 16.71 1.22
CA LEU A 297 20.09 16.78 -0.25
C LEU A 297 19.51 18.11 -0.73
N THR A 298 19.46 19.13 0.14
CA THR A 298 18.95 20.43 -0.26
C THR A 298 19.94 21.09 -1.21
N ASP A 299 19.52 21.08 -2.47
CA ASP A 299 19.89 22.00 -3.53
C ASP A 299 20.45 23.31 -2.99
N ARG A 300 21.54 23.73 -3.62
CA ARG A 300 22.05 25.11 -3.57
C ARG A 300 20.94 26.15 -3.85
N GLU A 301 19.82 25.74 -4.46
CA GLU A 301 18.63 26.56 -4.71
C GLU A 301 17.77 26.83 -3.46
N HIS A 302 17.67 25.88 -2.52
CA HIS A 302 16.88 26.08 -1.30
C HIS A 302 17.58 27.04 -0.33
N VAL A 303 18.92 27.05 -0.34
CA VAL A 303 19.75 28.04 0.38
C VAL A 303 19.64 29.42 -0.27
N LYS A 304 19.60 29.52 -1.61
CA LYS A 304 19.37 30.80 -2.31
C LYS A 304 17.98 31.37 -2.03
N HIS A 305 16.94 30.55 -1.97
CA HIS A 305 15.58 31.02 -1.65
C HIS A 305 15.44 31.48 -0.19
N MET A 306 16.12 30.82 0.74
CA MET A 306 16.20 31.22 2.15
C MET A 306 17.03 32.50 2.37
N GLN A 307 18.12 32.67 1.61
CA GLN A 307 18.96 33.88 1.66
C GLN A 307 18.24 35.09 1.03
N SER A 308 17.58 34.90 -0.12
CA SER A 308 16.78 35.95 -0.77
C SER A 308 15.58 36.40 0.07
N ASN A 309 14.93 35.49 0.79
CA ASN A 309 13.86 35.85 1.74
C ASN A 309 14.39 36.59 3.00
N ARG A 310 15.62 36.31 3.44
CA ARG A 310 16.26 37.06 4.54
C ARG A 310 16.69 38.47 4.14
N GLU A 311 17.14 38.65 2.90
CA GLU A 311 17.47 39.97 2.33
C GLU A 311 16.21 40.81 2.08
N ALA A 312 15.11 40.18 1.63
CA ALA A 312 13.83 40.86 1.47
C ALA A 312 13.23 41.34 2.81
N GLN A 313 13.37 40.56 3.88
CA GLN A 313 12.85 40.92 5.22
C GLN A 313 13.70 41.96 5.96
N SER A 314 15.00 42.04 5.64
CA SER A 314 15.88 43.08 6.20
C SER A 314 15.70 44.43 5.50
N ASN A 315 15.40 44.43 4.20
CA ASN A 315 15.11 45.64 3.43
C ASN A 315 13.69 46.20 3.65
N SER A 316 12.74 45.41 4.18
CA SER A 316 11.40 45.87 4.55
C SER A 316 11.31 46.45 5.97
N SER A 317 12.40 46.42 6.73
CA SER A 317 12.47 46.84 8.14
C SER A 317 13.40 48.04 8.36
N SER A 318 13.83 48.71 7.29
CA SER A 318 14.64 49.94 7.32
C SER A 318 13.85 51.16 6.88
#